data_AF-A0AAD4QXX0-F1
#
_entry.id   AF-A0AAD4QXX0-F1
#
_cell.length_a   1.000
_cell.length_b   1.000
_cell.length_c   1.000
_cell.angle_alpha   90.00
_cell.angle_beta   90.00
_cell.angle_gamma   90.00
#
_symmetry.space_group_name_H-M   'P 1'
#
loop_
_entity.id
_entity.type
_entity.pdbx_description
1 polymer ?
#
loop_
_entity_poly.entity_id
_entity_poly.type
_entity_poly.pdbx_seq_one_letter_code
_entity_poly.pdbx_strand_id
1 'polypeptide(L)'
;MDGLSSRKEFTFLSEILVQSIFLLTHFPPLDSYPFVIFDLSLTFAGIITPGMSISILKNASFFNFGSSVDKAQLFSESSPFQSDCVISFKDEKEVHVNKNLLSLHSDWWKDTFAKYNDRVPLLNVDYNQFLDLLSVIYPTGHPITARNVETLSKLAHDFKMTELLKRCDIFLMANSAKFGRSKLLLWAQNYNLERLQAQCISEYKSLEDIKEIKTEPEYADLHDRTKRMLLDKILGISQTEYPEAPMPETSASSGVVTSETRASQILDKLASLSTCRSDIVLVVGNAKIPAHKQFLSYFSEFFDKMFESGLKESRENEITIEEVRYEEMVELLSVIYPSNYAINETNIATIVKLADRFVMPIILDRCKQELKNSSKIKGALKLWLAQRYNFSDLQEEFLLKCNSIEDVKKLKDEPEFALFDDHMRALILESITR
;
A
#
# COMPACT_ATOMS: atom_id res chain seq x y z
N MET A 1 -33.67 36.88 -24.57
CA MET A 1 -32.82 37.80 -23.78
C MET A 1 -32.37 37.00 -22.58
N ASP A 2 -31.52 35.99 -22.77
CA ASP A 2 -31.19 35.00 -21.72
C ASP A 2 -29.68 34.71 -21.68
N GLY A 3 -28.86 35.75 -21.86
CA GLY A 3 -27.39 35.65 -21.84
C GLY A 3 -26.72 36.40 -20.68
N LEU A 4 -27.49 37.17 -19.89
CA LEU A 4 -26.94 38.05 -18.85
C LEU A 4 -27.12 37.51 -17.42
N SER A 5 -27.98 36.51 -17.19
CA SER A 5 -28.15 35.88 -15.86
C SER A 5 -27.01 34.90 -15.54
N SER A 6 -26.60 34.09 -16.51
CA SER A 6 -25.57 33.05 -16.33
C SER A 6 -24.17 33.63 -16.03
N ARG A 7 -23.82 34.81 -16.55
CA ARG A 7 -22.53 35.45 -16.24
C ARG A 7 -22.45 35.99 -14.82
N LYS A 8 -23.56 36.49 -14.26
CA LYS A 8 -23.60 36.99 -12.87
C LYS A 8 -23.56 35.83 -11.86
N GLU A 9 -24.23 34.73 -12.17
CA GLU A 9 -24.17 33.49 -11.38
C GLU A 9 -22.76 32.86 -11.39
N PHE A 10 -22.06 32.88 -12.52
CA PHE A 10 -20.67 32.39 -12.60
C PHE A 10 -19.69 33.23 -11.78
N THR A 11 -19.81 34.57 -11.81
CA THR A 11 -18.99 35.44 -10.96
C THR A 11 -19.29 35.25 -9.48
N PHE A 12 -20.57 35.10 -9.11
CA PHE A 12 -20.98 34.88 -7.72
C PHE A 12 -20.48 33.54 -7.17
N LEU A 13 -20.53 32.46 -7.96
CA LEU A 13 -19.98 31.16 -7.59
C LEU A 13 -18.45 31.17 -7.52
N SER A 14 -17.78 31.95 -8.38
CA SER A 14 -16.31 32.11 -8.32
C SER A 14 -15.86 32.89 -7.09
N GLU A 15 -16.63 33.90 -6.66
CA GLU A 15 -16.34 34.69 -5.44
C GLU A 15 -16.53 33.84 -4.18
N ILE A 16 -17.56 32.97 -4.14
CA ILE A 16 -17.76 32.03 -3.02
C ILE A 16 -16.64 30.99 -2.96
N LEU A 17 -16.18 30.47 -4.10
CA LEU A 17 -15.06 29.52 -4.16
C LEU A 17 -13.75 30.16 -3.68
N VAL A 18 -13.48 31.40 -4.10
CA VAL A 18 -12.30 32.16 -3.66
C VAL A 18 -12.37 32.52 -2.17
N GLN A 19 -13.54 32.90 -1.65
CA GLN A 19 -13.73 33.16 -0.20
C GLN A 19 -13.64 31.89 0.65
N SER A 20 -14.08 30.75 0.12
CA SER A 20 -13.98 29.45 0.81
C SER A 20 -12.52 28.96 0.88
N ILE A 21 -11.73 29.19 -0.18
CA ILE A 21 -10.29 28.90 -0.21
C ILE A 21 -9.51 29.88 0.67
N PHE A 22 -9.92 31.15 0.73
CA PHE A 22 -9.32 32.15 1.62
C PHE A 22 -9.51 31.82 3.11
N LEU A 23 -10.68 31.30 3.49
CA LEU A 23 -10.96 30.87 4.86
C LEU A 23 -10.15 29.63 5.27
N LEU A 24 -9.84 28.73 4.34
CA LEU A 24 -9.03 27.52 4.59
C LEU A 24 -7.53 27.79 4.77
N THR A 25 -7.03 28.94 4.29
CA THR A 25 -5.59 29.27 4.31
C THR A 25 -5.18 30.18 5.47
N HIS A 26 -6.13 30.79 6.19
CA HIS A 26 -5.86 31.85 7.17
C HIS A 26 -6.32 31.56 8.62
N PHE A 27 -6.81 30.35 8.94
CA PHE A 27 -7.15 29.96 10.31
C PHE A 27 -6.31 28.76 10.82
N PRO A 28 -5.99 28.72 12.13
CA PRO A 28 -5.18 27.64 12.76
C PRO A 28 -6.02 26.35 12.94
N PRO A 29 -5.42 25.20 13.34
CA PRO A 29 -5.94 23.87 13.00
C PRO A 29 -7.33 23.57 13.58
N LEU A 30 -8.10 22.85 12.77
CA LEU A 30 -9.50 22.43 12.94
C LEU A 30 -9.68 21.37 14.05
N ASP A 31 -9.56 21.76 15.32
CA ASP A 31 -9.95 20.90 16.46
C ASP A 31 -11.14 21.44 17.28
N SER A 32 -11.83 22.51 16.83
CA SER A 32 -12.81 23.22 17.67
C SER A 32 -14.23 23.40 17.12
N TYR A 33 -14.60 22.89 15.92
CA TYR A 33 -15.94 23.15 15.36
C TYR A 33 -16.58 21.93 14.67
N PRO A 34 -17.40 21.13 15.38
CA PRO A 34 -18.08 19.97 14.80
C PRO A 34 -19.30 20.32 13.92
N PHE A 35 -19.72 21.59 13.85
CA PHE A 35 -20.95 22.00 13.15
C PHE A 35 -20.76 22.52 11.71
N VAL A 36 -19.53 22.74 11.23
CA VAL A 36 -19.29 23.31 9.88
C VAL A 36 -19.21 22.24 8.79
N ILE A 37 -19.01 20.97 9.14
CA ILE A 37 -18.86 19.87 8.16
C ILE A 37 -20.21 19.45 7.54
N PHE A 38 -21.33 19.65 8.24
CA PHE A 38 -22.62 19.18 7.78
C PHE A 38 -23.23 20.03 6.64
N ASP A 39 -22.91 21.33 6.59
CA ASP A 39 -23.56 22.27 5.65
C ASP A 39 -22.89 22.29 4.26
N LEU A 40 -21.60 21.97 4.16
CA LEU A 40 -20.88 21.86 2.89
C LEU A 40 -21.30 20.64 2.05
N SER A 41 -21.80 19.57 2.68
CA SER A 41 -22.28 18.39 1.93
C SER A 41 -23.62 18.62 1.24
N LEU A 42 -24.47 19.49 1.81
CA LEU A 42 -25.81 19.80 1.28
C LEU A 42 -25.76 20.79 0.13
N THR A 43 -24.78 21.71 0.09
CA THR A 43 -24.64 22.63 -1.05
C THR A 43 -24.07 21.93 -2.29
N PHE A 44 -23.27 20.88 -2.13
CA PHE A 44 -22.75 20.09 -3.24
C PHE A 44 -23.79 19.16 -3.89
N ALA A 45 -24.80 18.71 -3.14
CA ALA A 45 -25.88 17.88 -3.68
C ALA A 45 -26.79 18.63 -4.68
N GLY A 46 -26.81 19.97 -4.63
CA GLY A 46 -27.62 20.82 -5.52
C GLY A 46 -26.95 21.28 -6.82
N ILE A 47 -25.64 21.05 -6.98
CA ILE A 47 -24.86 21.46 -8.17
C ILE A 47 -24.43 20.20 -8.94
N ILE A 48 -25.37 19.34 -9.28
CA ILE A 48 -25.14 18.25 -10.23
C ILE A 48 -25.59 18.75 -11.60
N THR A 49 -24.64 19.25 -12.38
CA THR A 49 -24.85 19.43 -13.82
C THR A 49 -24.77 18.07 -14.51
N PRO A 50 -25.64 17.77 -15.49
CA PRO A 50 -25.56 16.53 -16.25
C PRO A 50 -24.30 16.59 -17.13
N GLY A 51 -23.21 15.96 -16.68
CA GLY A 51 -21.92 15.96 -17.38
C GLY A 51 -20.68 15.85 -16.48
N MET A 52 -20.80 16.04 -15.16
CA MET A 52 -19.71 15.66 -14.24
C MET A 52 -19.68 14.13 -14.08
N SER A 53 -18.58 13.50 -14.50
CA SER A 53 -18.41 12.05 -14.41
C SER A 53 -18.52 11.58 -12.96
N ILE A 54 -19.39 10.62 -12.69
CA ILE A 54 -19.54 9.92 -11.40
C ILE A 54 -18.17 9.41 -10.89
N SER A 55 -17.22 9.15 -11.79
CA SER A 55 -15.84 8.74 -11.50
C SER A 55 -15.03 9.77 -10.68
N ILE A 56 -15.26 11.08 -10.86
CA ILE A 56 -14.55 12.12 -10.08
C ILE A 56 -15.05 12.17 -8.63
N LEU A 57 -16.35 11.92 -8.42
CA LEU A 57 -16.93 11.80 -7.08
C LEU A 57 -16.54 10.49 -6.39
N LYS A 58 -16.36 9.39 -7.14
CA LYS A 58 -15.73 8.17 -6.61
C LYS A 58 -14.31 8.50 -6.12
N ASN A 59 -13.42 9.04 -6.94
CA ASN A 59 -12.04 9.27 -6.50
C ASN A 59 -11.92 10.32 -5.38
N ALA A 60 -12.65 11.44 -5.44
CA ALA A 60 -12.58 12.46 -4.40
C ALA A 60 -13.15 12.00 -3.04
N SER A 61 -14.17 11.14 -3.03
CA SER A 61 -14.66 10.53 -1.79
C SER A 61 -13.74 9.41 -1.28
N PHE A 62 -12.97 8.78 -2.17
CA PHE A 62 -11.96 7.77 -1.81
C PHE A 62 -10.68 8.34 -1.18
N PHE A 63 -10.26 9.55 -1.57
CA PHE A 63 -9.03 10.16 -1.07
C PHE A 63 -9.21 10.99 0.20
N ASN A 64 -10.46 11.27 0.61
CA ASN A 64 -10.77 12.09 1.79
C ASN A 64 -11.28 11.26 2.99
N PHE A 65 -10.78 10.04 3.17
CA PHE A 65 -11.13 9.19 4.33
C PHE A 65 -10.31 9.54 5.58
N GLY A 66 -10.45 10.80 6.02
CA GLY A 66 -10.23 11.17 7.40
C GLY A 66 -11.49 10.81 8.19
N SER A 67 -11.34 9.93 9.19
CA SER A 67 -12.36 9.41 10.13
C SER A 67 -13.26 8.25 9.64
N SER A 68 -13.06 7.08 10.29
CA SER A 68 -13.92 5.88 10.35
C SER A 68 -14.78 5.55 9.12
N VAL A 69 -14.16 4.98 8.07
CA VAL A 69 -14.92 4.33 6.99
C VAL A 69 -15.74 3.18 7.55
N ASP A 70 -17.04 3.15 7.23
CA ASP A 70 -17.86 1.98 7.53
C ASP A 70 -17.43 0.83 6.61
N LYS A 71 -16.66 -0.10 7.19
CA LYS A 71 -16.14 -1.28 6.48
C LYS A 71 -17.27 -2.13 5.90
N ALA A 72 -18.44 -2.15 6.54
CA ALA A 72 -19.59 -2.89 6.01
C ALA A 72 -20.09 -2.28 4.70
N GLN A 73 -20.07 -0.95 4.59
CA GLN A 73 -20.49 -0.26 3.37
C GLN A 73 -19.54 -0.55 2.19
N LEU A 74 -18.22 -0.61 2.45
CA LEU A 74 -17.21 -0.93 1.42
C LEU A 74 -17.43 -2.28 0.73
N PHE A 75 -17.98 -3.24 1.46
CA PHE A 75 -18.21 -4.61 0.96
C PHE A 75 -19.70 -4.97 0.94
N SER A 76 -20.55 -3.97 0.71
CA SER A 76 -21.99 -4.13 0.48
C SER A 76 -22.29 -4.45 -0.99
N GLU A 77 -23.57 -4.65 -1.35
CA GLU A 77 -24.01 -4.78 -2.75
C GLU A 77 -23.53 -3.63 -3.65
N SER A 78 -23.41 -2.42 -3.07
CA SER A 78 -22.92 -1.22 -3.75
C SER A 78 -21.40 -1.08 -3.71
N SER A 79 -20.68 -2.19 -3.47
CA SER A 79 -19.23 -2.18 -3.38
C SER A 79 -18.61 -1.56 -4.63
N PRO A 80 -17.63 -0.67 -4.47
CA PRO A 80 -16.88 -0.13 -5.60
C PRO A 80 -15.98 -1.18 -6.27
N PHE A 81 -15.73 -2.31 -5.60
CA PHE A 81 -14.84 -3.37 -6.07
C PHE A 81 -15.56 -4.43 -6.90
N GLN A 82 -16.51 -4.05 -7.77
CA GLN A 82 -17.22 -4.94 -8.71
C GLN A 82 -17.39 -6.39 -8.19
N SER A 83 -18.42 -6.60 -7.37
CA SER A 83 -18.64 -7.88 -6.70
C SER A 83 -19.22 -8.94 -7.64
N ASP A 84 -18.72 -10.17 -7.52
CA ASP A 84 -19.17 -11.35 -8.27
C ASP A 84 -19.35 -12.58 -7.38
N CYS A 85 -19.16 -12.43 -6.06
CA CYS A 85 -19.43 -13.44 -5.05
C CYS A 85 -19.97 -12.82 -3.77
N VAL A 86 -20.83 -13.57 -3.07
CA VAL A 86 -21.31 -13.25 -1.73
C VAL A 86 -20.71 -14.23 -0.71
N ILE A 87 -20.18 -13.71 0.38
CA ILE A 87 -19.72 -14.49 1.52
C ILE A 87 -20.74 -14.34 2.65
N SER A 88 -21.30 -15.46 3.13
CA SER A 88 -22.37 -15.45 4.15
C SER A 88 -21.92 -16.00 5.50
N PHE A 89 -22.39 -15.37 6.58
CA PHE A 89 -22.00 -15.65 7.97
C PHE A 89 -23.19 -16.20 8.79
N LYS A 90 -22.95 -16.65 10.03
CA LYS A 90 -23.98 -17.27 10.91
C LYS A 90 -25.18 -16.37 11.23
N ASP A 91 -25.01 -15.05 11.22
CA ASP A 91 -26.03 -14.07 11.64
C ASP A 91 -26.73 -13.39 10.45
N GLU A 92 -26.92 -14.11 9.32
CA GLU A 92 -27.46 -13.57 8.06
C GLU A 92 -26.71 -12.36 7.50
N LYS A 93 -25.51 -12.09 8.01
CA LYS A 93 -24.62 -11.06 7.48
C LYS A 93 -23.97 -11.56 6.21
N GLU A 94 -23.78 -10.63 5.27
CA GLU A 94 -23.25 -10.90 3.95
C GLU A 94 -22.17 -9.88 3.60
N VAL A 95 -21.19 -10.33 2.82
CA VAL A 95 -20.09 -9.51 2.34
C VAL A 95 -19.93 -9.78 0.84
N HIS A 96 -19.92 -8.72 0.05
CA HIS A 96 -19.77 -8.77 -1.40
C HIS A 96 -18.31 -8.60 -1.76
N VAL A 97 -17.76 -9.58 -2.47
CA VAL A 97 -16.33 -9.62 -2.83
C VAL A 97 -16.16 -9.89 -4.32
N ASN A 98 -14.96 -9.57 -4.81
CA ASN A 98 -14.51 -9.97 -6.12
C ASN A 98 -13.63 -11.24 -6.02
N LYS A 99 -14.01 -12.29 -6.74
CA LYS A 99 -13.32 -13.59 -6.74
C LYS A 99 -11.88 -13.45 -7.18
N ASN A 100 -11.61 -12.70 -8.23
CA ASN A 100 -10.27 -12.51 -8.75
C ASN A 100 -9.39 -11.79 -7.73
N LEU A 101 -9.87 -10.66 -7.16
CA LEU A 101 -9.13 -9.92 -6.14
C LEU A 101 -8.78 -10.79 -4.93
N LEU A 102 -9.75 -11.51 -4.37
CA LEU A 102 -9.50 -12.33 -3.18
C LEU A 102 -8.59 -13.54 -3.49
N SER A 103 -8.70 -14.10 -4.70
CA SER A 103 -7.84 -15.19 -5.16
C SER A 103 -6.40 -14.77 -5.41
N LEU A 104 -6.13 -13.50 -5.78
CA LEU A 104 -4.76 -12.97 -5.88
C LEU A 104 -4.00 -13.04 -4.55
N HIS A 105 -4.73 -13.04 -3.43
CA HIS A 105 -4.14 -13.13 -2.10
C HIS A 105 -4.06 -14.57 -1.56
N SER A 106 -4.73 -15.54 -2.18
CA SER A 106 -4.93 -16.87 -1.60
C SER A 106 -5.34 -17.93 -2.63
N ASP A 107 -4.48 -18.95 -2.76
CA ASP A 107 -4.83 -20.18 -3.49
C ASP A 107 -6.00 -20.93 -2.84
N TRP A 108 -6.16 -20.81 -1.52
CA TRP A 108 -7.31 -21.41 -0.83
C TRP A 108 -8.63 -20.79 -1.31
N TRP A 109 -8.67 -19.46 -1.49
CA TRP A 109 -9.84 -18.77 -2.01
C TRP A 109 -10.10 -19.12 -3.47
N LYS A 110 -9.03 -19.20 -4.28
CA LYS A 110 -9.12 -19.69 -5.66
C LYS A 110 -9.76 -21.08 -5.76
N ASP A 111 -9.26 -22.04 -4.97
CA ASP A 111 -9.80 -23.40 -4.93
C ASP A 111 -11.23 -23.45 -4.39
N THR A 112 -11.56 -22.53 -3.48
CA THR A 112 -12.92 -22.40 -2.92
C THR A 112 -13.88 -21.88 -3.97
N PHE A 113 -13.55 -20.82 -4.71
CA PHE A 113 -14.40 -20.30 -5.78
C PHE A 113 -14.53 -21.24 -6.98
N ALA A 114 -13.62 -22.20 -7.15
CA ALA A 114 -13.81 -23.25 -8.14
C ALA A 114 -14.93 -24.25 -7.74
N LYS A 115 -15.24 -24.35 -6.44
CA LYS A 115 -16.26 -25.26 -5.89
C LYS A 115 -17.61 -24.59 -5.67
N TYR A 116 -17.59 -23.30 -5.33
CA TYR A 116 -18.77 -22.51 -5.04
C TYR A 116 -19.00 -21.53 -6.19
N ASN A 117 -20.22 -21.49 -6.73
CA ASN A 117 -20.53 -20.60 -7.85
C ASN A 117 -20.57 -19.15 -7.38
N ASP A 118 -21.63 -18.73 -6.68
CA ASP A 118 -21.86 -17.29 -6.39
C ASP A 118 -21.91 -16.98 -4.89
N ARG A 119 -21.92 -18.01 -4.03
CA ARG A 119 -22.07 -17.85 -2.59
C ARG A 119 -21.20 -18.82 -1.80
N VAL A 120 -20.41 -18.30 -0.86
CA VAL A 120 -19.52 -19.09 0.01
C VAL A 120 -19.92 -18.91 1.48
N PRO A 121 -20.28 -19.98 2.20
CA PRO A 121 -20.60 -19.88 3.63
C PRO A 121 -19.34 -19.92 4.51
N LEU A 122 -19.12 -18.88 5.32
CA LEU A 122 -18.07 -18.78 6.34
C LEU A 122 -18.67 -18.76 7.76
N LEU A 123 -19.22 -19.89 8.18
CA LEU A 123 -19.97 -19.98 9.44
C LEU A 123 -19.10 -19.89 10.72
N ASN A 124 -17.79 -20.11 10.61
CA ASN A 124 -16.89 -20.16 11.77
C ASN A 124 -15.94 -18.96 11.86
N VAL A 125 -16.20 -17.92 11.07
CA VAL A 125 -15.39 -16.70 11.01
C VAL A 125 -16.24 -15.54 11.51
N ASP A 126 -15.65 -14.67 12.33
CA ASP A 126 -16.34 -13.46 12.76
C ASP A 126 -16.44 -12.46 11.61
N TYR A 127 -17.63 -11.88 11.43
CA TYR A 127 -17.92 -10.94 10.36
C TYR A 127 -17.00 -9.71 10.38
N ASN A 128 -16.79 -9.10 11.55
CA ASN A 128 -15.98 -7.88 11.65
C ASN A 128 -14.48 -8.18 11.44
N GLN A 129 -14.01 -9.32 11.93
CA GLN A 129 -12.64 -9.78 11.67
C GLN A 129 -12.41 -10.03 10.17
N PHE A 130 -13.41 -10.57 9.46
CA PHE A 130 -13.30 -10.74 8.02
C PHE A 130 -13.32 -9.40 7.27
N LEU A 131 -14.15 -8.44 7.70
CA LEU A 131 -14.11 -7.08 7.15
C LEU A 131 -12.75 -6.41 7.38
N ASP A 132 -12.12 -6.61 8.54
CA ASP A 132 -10.77 -6.12 8.80
C ASP A 132 -9.75 -6.71 7.82
N LEU A 133 -9.83 -8.03 7.58
CA LEU A 133 -8.99 -8.70 6.60
C LEU A 133 -9.19 -8.13 5.21
N LEU A 134 -10.44 -8.01 4.76
CA LEU A 134 -10.74 -7.46 3.44
C LEU A 134 -10.24 -6.03 3.31
N SER A 135 -10.44 -5.20 4.34
CA SER A 135 -9.96 -3.82 4.33
C SER A 135 -8.43 -3.74 4.17
N VAL A 136 -7.66 -4.69 4.71
CA VAL A 136 -6.19 -4.67 4.61
C VAL A 136 -5.66 -5.20 3.27
N ILE A 137 -6.34 -6.18 2.67
CA ILE A 137 -5.90 -6.80 1.42
C ILE A 137 -6.47 -6.10 0.19
N TYR A 138 -7.71 -5.61 0.29
CA TYR A 138 -8.25 -4.70 -0.70
C TYR A 138 -7.56 -3.36 -0.52
N PRO A 139 -7.39 -2.63 -1.60
CA PRO A 139 -6.77 -1.35 -1.50
C PRO A 139 -7.83 -0.37 -0.99
N THR A 140 -7.89 -0.24 0.32
CA THR A 140 -8.80 0.69 1.02
C THR A 140 -8.00 1.65 1.91
N GLY A 141 -6.67 1.52 1.92
CA GLY A 141 -5.76 2.28 2.78
C GLY A 141 -5.74 1.80 4.25
N HIS A 142 -6.55 0.81 4.63
CA HIS A 142 -6.61 0.37 6.02
C HIS A 142 -5.29 -0.29 6.46
N PRO A 143 -4.66 0.18 7.55
CA PRO A 143 -3.38 -0.33 8.00
C PRO A 143 -3.52 -1.60 8.86
N ILE A 144 -2.42 -2.35 8.95
CA ILE A 144 -2.22 -3.31 10.03
C ILE A 144 -1.90 -2.51 11.29
N THR A 145 -2.55 -2.86 12.40
CA THR A 145 -2.46 -2.17 13.69
C THR A 145 -2.31 -3.18 14.82
N ALA A 146 -1.92 -2.70 16.01
CA ALA A 146 -1.85 -3.56 17.19
C ALA A 146 -3.20 -4.17 17.60
N ARG A 147 -4.33 -3.61 17.12
CA ARG A 147 -5.68 -4.10 17.44
C ARG A 147 -6.15 -5.24 16.54
N ASN A 148 -5.70 -5.28 15.28
CA ASN A 148 -6.18 -6.26 14.29
C ASN A 148 -5.11 -7.29 13.90
N VAL A 149 -3.82 -7.08 14.20
CA VAL A 149 -2.75 -7.96 13.70
C VAL A 149 -2.88 -9.42 14.15
N GLU A 150 -3.39 -9.68 15.35
CA GLU A 150 -3.62 -11.06 15.84
C GLU A 150 -4.67 -11.79 15.00
N THR A 151 -5.84 -11.16 14.82
CA THR A 151 -6.94 -11.71 14.02
C THR A 151 -6.58 -11.80 12.55
N LEU A 152 -5.86 -10.81 12.01
CA LEU A 152 -5.33 -10.85 10.65
C LEU A 152 -4.36 -12.01 10.47
N SER A 153 -3.43 -12.23 11.41
CA SER A 153 -2.46 -13.34 11.34
C SER A 153 -3.17 -14.70 11.35
N LYS A 154 -4.20 -14.84 12.22
CA LYS A 154 -5.04 -16.04 12.26
C LYS A 154 -5.74 -16.29 10.94
N LEU A 155 -6.52 -15.32 10.44
CA LEU A 155 -7.27 -15.50 9.21
C LEU A 155 -6.36 -15.66 7.98
N ALA A 156 -5.22 -14.96 7.96
CA ALA A 156 -4.24 -15.13 6.90
C ALA A 156 -3.63 -16.53 6.92
N HIS A 157 -3.39 -17.12 8.10
CA HIS A 157 -2.98 -18.51 8.23
C HIS A 157 -4.06 -19.47 7.74
N ASP A 158 -5.29 -19.31 8.23
CA ASP A 158 -6.43 -20.18 7.91
C ASP A 158 -6.77 -20.16 6.41
N PHE A 159 -6.73 -18.98 5.79
CA PHE A 159 -6.97 -18.78 4.36
C PHE A 159 -5.70 -18.86 3.50
N LYS A 160 -4.55 -19.29 4.04
CA LYS A 160 -3.28 -19.43 3.30
C LYS A 160 -2.84 -18.16 2.55
N MET A 161 -3.07 -16.98 3.13
CA MET A 161 -2.65 -15.68 2.60
C MET A 161 -1.19 -15.37 2.97
N THR A 162 -0.26 -16.05 2.29
CA THR A 162 1.19 -15.96 2.57
C THR A 162 1.73 -14.54 2.58
N GLU A 163 1.25 -13.71 1.66
CA GLU A 163 1.70 -12.33 1.53
C GLU A 163 1.19 -11.42 2.66
N LEU A 164 -0.05 -11.64 3.12
CA LEU A 164 -0.59 -10.95 4.30
C LEU A 164 0.13 -11.39 5.57
N LEU A 165 0.44 -12.69 5.73
CA LEU A 165 1.21 -13.20 6.86
C LEU A 165 2.58 -12.52 6.97
N LYS A 166 3.30 -12.35 5.86
CA LYS A 166 4.58 -11.64 5.84
C LYS A 166 4.45 -10.17 6.26
N ARG A 167 3.38 -9.48 5.85
CA ARG A 167 3.10 -8.11 6.29
C ARG A 167 2.80 -8.04 7.79
N CYS A 168 2.06 -9.01 8.33
CA CYS A 168 1.81 -9.14 9.77
C CYS A 168 3.11 -9.43 10.54
N ASP A 169 3.95 -10.33 10.04
CA ASP A 169 5.28 -10.67 10.57
C ASP A 169 6.16 -9.43 10.72
N ILE A 170 6.31 -8.65 9.64
CA ILE A 170 7.06 -7.38 9.63
C ILE A 170 6.49 -6.38 10.64
N PHE A 171 5.16 -6.22 10.69
CA PHE A 171 4.52 -5.30 11.62
C PHE A 171 4.78 -5.68 13.08
N LEU A 172 4.65 -6.96 13.42
CA LEU A 172 4.88 -7.49 14.77
C LEU A 172 6.35 -7.32 15.17
N MET A 173 7.29 -7.63 14.27
CA MET A 173 8.72 -7.44 14.50
C MET A 173 9.07 -5.97 14.76
N ALA A 174 8.55 -5.05 13.95
CA ALA A 174 8.81 -3.61 14.09
C ALA A 174 8.15 -2.98 15.33
N ASN A 175 7.10 -3.60 15.86
CA ASN A 175 6.34 -3.10 17.01
C ASN A 175 6.43 -4.05 18.21
N SER A 176 7.46 -4.89 18.30
CA SER A 176 7.55 -5.97 19.31
C SER A 176 7.40 -5.46 20.74
N ALA A 177 7.94 -4.27 21.03
CA ALA A 177 7.84 -3.60 22.33
C ALA A 177 6.40 -3.29 22.80
N LYS A 178 5.41 -3.30 21.90
CA LYS A 178 3.99 -3.07 22.24
C LYS A 178 3.27 -4.35 22.71
N PHE A 179 3.94 -5.50 22.63
CA PHE A 179 3.35 -6.80 22.92
C PHE A 179 4.19 -7.54 23.98
N GLY A 180 3.57 -8.44 24.73
CA GLY A 180 4.29 -9.31 25.66
C GLY A 180 5.17 -10.31 24.90
N ARG A 181 6.41 -10.54 25.35
CA ARG A 181 7.35 -11.46 24.70
C ARG A 181 6.78 -12.88 24.60
N SER A 182 6.13 -13.38 25.67
CA SER A 182 5.46 -14.69 25.71
C SER A 182 4.35 -14.80 24.65
N LYS A 183 3.50 -13.78 24.59
CA LYS A 183 2.40 -13.68 23.63
C LYS A 183 2.88 -13.64 22.17
N LEU A 184 3.90 -12.83 21.88
CA LEU A 184 4.51 -12.78 20.53
C LEU A 184 5.07 -14.13 20.12
N LEU A 185 5.78 -14.81 21.02
CA LEU A 185 6.35 -16.12 20.73
C LEU A 185 5.26 -17.17 20.45
N LEU A 186 4.16 -17.12 21.21
CA LEU A 186 3.00 -17.99 20.99
C LEU A 186 2.33 -17.70 19.64
N TRP A 187 2.11 -16.44 19.29
CA TRP A 187 1.58 -16.07 17.96
C TRP A 187 2.49 -16.51 16.82
N ALA A 188 3.80 -16.30 16.97
CA ALA A 188 4.78 -16.70 15.96
C ALA A 188 4.74 -18.20 15.70
N GLN A 189 4.61 -18.99 16.76
CA GLN A 189 4.39 -20.44 16.66
C GLN A 189 3.05 -20.77 15.98
N ASN A 190 1.94 -20.20 16.47
CA ASN A 190 0.59 -20.60 16.05
C ASN A 190 0.28 -20.26 14.59
N TYR A 191 0.86 -19.18 14.07
CA TYR A 191 0.64 -18.72 12.70
C TYR A 191 1.81 -19.03 11.76
N ASN A 192 2.81 -19.78 12.24
CA ASN A 192 4.03 -20.14 11.52
C ASN A 192 4.80 -18.92 10.97
N LEU A 193 4.96 -17.89 11.81
CA LEU A 193 5.73 -16.68 11.51
C LEU A 193 7.19 -16.90 11.90
N GLU A 194 7.94 -17.54 11.00
CA GLU A 194 9.31 -18.02 11.30
C GLU A 194 10.29 -16.88 11.65
N ARG A 195 10.16 -15.70 11.01
CA ARG A 195 11.06 -14.56 11.28
C ARG A 195 10.77 -13.93 12.63
N LEU A 196 9.50 -13.68 12.95
CA LEU A 196 9.11 -13.25 14.29
C LEU A 196 9.54 -14.27 15.33
N GLN A 197 9.38 -15.57 15.08
CA GLN A 197 9.80 -16.61 16.03
C GLN A 197 11.31 -16.54 16.29
N ALA A 198 12.14 -16.41 15.25
CA ALA A 198 13.58 -16.26 15.37
C ALA A 198 13.96 -14.98 16.14
N GLN A 199 13.31 -13.84 15.84
CA GLN A 199 13.53 -12.60 16.56
C GLN A 199 13.15 -12.74 18.03
N CYS A 200 11.96 -13.24 18.36
CA CYS A 200 11.51 -13.46 19.73
C CYS A 200 12.50 -14.33 20.51
N ILE A 201 12.91 -15.47 19.94
CA ILE A 201 13.88 -16.37 20.59
C ILE A 201 15.22 -15.67 20.81
N SER A 202 15.65 -14.81 19.87
CA SER A 202 16.90 -14.06 20.00
C SER A 202 16.92 -13.07 21.18
N GLU A 203 15.75 -12.61 21.63
CA GLU A 203 15.59 -11.68 22.75
C GLU A 203 15.78 -12.35 24.12
N TYR A 204 15.61 -13.68 24.23
CA TYR A 204 15.87 -14.44 25.45
C TYR A 204 17.37 -14.77 25.56
N LYS A 205 18.07 -14.10 26.49
CA LYS A 205 19.54 -14.16 26.59
C LYS A 205 20.04 -14.91 27.81
N SER A 206 19.19 -15.11 28.81
CA SER A 206 19.57 -15.65 30.10
C SER A 206 18.58 -16.70 30.62
N LEU A 207 19.02 -17.50 31.59
CA LEU A 207 18.14 -18.40 32.33
C LEU A 207 17.06 -17.63 33.11
N GLU A 208 17.30 -16.37 33.47
CA GLU A 208 16.31 -15.55 34.16
C GLU A 208 15.15 -15.18 33.23
N ASP A 209 15.43 -14.82 31.98
CA ASP A 209 14.39 -14.58 30.97
C ASP A 209 13.49 -15.81 30.77
N ILE A 210 14.05 -17.03 30.90
CA ILE A 210 13.27 -18.27 30.80
C ILE A 210 12.45 -18.57 32.06
N LYS A 211 12.93 -18.18 33.23
CA LYS A 211 12.11 -18.26 34.44
C LYS A 211 10.93 -17.30 34.35
N GLU A 212 11.17 -16.07 33.86
CA GLU A 212 10.13 -15.07 33.64
C GLU A 212 9.05 -15.60 32.69
N ILE A 213 9.40 -16.04 31.48
CA ILE A 213 8.40 -16.55 30.52
C ILE A 213 7.65 -17.77 31.06
N LYS A 214 8.29 -18.64 31.86
CA LYS A 214 7.64 -19.82 32.45
C LYS A 214 6.51 -19.44 33.42
N THR A 215 6.54 -18.24 33.99
CA THR A 215 5.46 -17.74 34.86
C THR A 215 4.25 -17.22 34.07
N GLU A 216 4.43 -16.92 32.79
CA GLU A 216 3.38 -16.40 31.91
C GLU A 216 2.45 -17.53 31.41
N PRO A 217 1.14 -17.27 31.25
CA PRO A 217 0.17 -18.29 30.87
C PRO A 217 0.45 -18.87 29.47
N GLU A 218 0.98 -18.07 28.54
CA GLU A 218 1.24 -18.52 27.16
C GLU A 218 2.32 -19.59 27.07
N TYR A 219 3.20 -19.72 28.07
CA TYR A 219 4.25 -20.73 28.07
C TYR A 219 3.72 -22.16 28.11
N ALA A 220 2.56 -22.37 28.74
CA ALA A 220 1.90 -23.67 28.79
C ALA A 220 1.60 -24.19 27.36
N ASP A 221 1.15 -23.28 26.49
CA ASP A 221 0.72 -23.56 25.12
C ASP A 221 1.87 -23.59 24.10
N LEU A 222 3.10 -23.29 24.51
CA LEU A 222 4.27 -23.44 23.65
C LEU A 222 4.56 -24.92 23.37
N HIS A 223 4.74 -25.27 22.09
CA HIS A 223 5.13 -26.59 21.64
C HIS A 223 6.53 -26.96 22.14
N ASP A 224 6.78 -28.26 22.29
CA ASP A 224 8.09 -28.79 22.69
C ASP A 224 9.21 -28.34 21.74
N ARG A 225 8.91 -28.17 20.45
CA ARG A 225 9.87 -27.62 19.46
C ARG A 225 10.32 -26.21 19.86
N THR A 226 9.39 -25.33 20.23
CA THR A 226 9.70 -23.94 20.61
C THR A 226 10.44 -23.90 21.95
N LYS A 227 10.03 -24.73 22.92
CA LYS A 227 10.73 -24.88 24.20
C LYS A 227 12.16 -25.39 24.01
N ARG A 228 12.38 -26.34 23.09
CA ARG A 228 13.73 -26.79 22.68
C ARG A 228 14.54 -25.65 22.08
N MET A 229 13.96 -24.84 21.19
CA MET A 229 14.68 -23.70 20.59
C MET A 229 15.12 -22.67 21.65
N LEU A 230 14.29 -22.41 22.67
CA LEU A 230 14.69 -21.58 23.81
C LEU A 230 15.84 -22.21 24.61
N LEU A 231 15.81 -23.51 24.85
CA LEU A 231 16.90 -24.24 25.52
C LEU A 231 18.21 -24.16 24.71
N ASP A 232 18.16 -24.47 23.41
CA ASP A 232 19.30 -24.43 22.51
C ASP A 232 19.92 -23.02 22.49
N LYS A 233 19.07 -21.98 22.48
CA LYS A 233 19.49 -20.58 22.55
C LYS A 233 20.27 -20.25 23.83
N ILE A 234 19.82 -20.71 25.00
CA ILE A 234 20.53 -20.49 26.28
C ILE A 234 21.85 -21.26 26.33
N LEU A 235 21.85 -22.48 25.83
CA LEU A 235 23.04 -23.35 25.83
C LEU A 235 24.09 -22.92 24.80
N GLY A 236 23.78 -21.92 23.96
CA GLY A 236 24.65 -21.50 22.86
C GLY A 236 24.79 -22.57 21.77
N ILE A 237 23.89 -23.54 21.73
CA ILE A 237 23.90 -24.61 20.74
C ILE A 237 23.44 -24.00 19.42
N SER A 238 24.40 -23.82 18.52
CA SER A 238 24.21 -23.23 17.21
C SER A 238 24.33 -24.32 16.14
N GLN A 239 23.36 -25.21 16.02
CA GLN A 239 23.23 -26.09 14.83
C GLN A 239 21.76 -26.41 14.50
N THR A 240 21.30 -25.89 13.35
CA THR A 240 20.84 -26.61 12.12
C THR A 240 19.70 -25.85 11.43
N GLU A 241 19.95 -25.49 10.16
CA GLU A 241 18.96 -25.14 9.12
C GLU A 241 17.82 -24.21 9.56
N TYR A 242 18.18 -22.97 9.89
CA TYR A 242 17.32 -21.91 9.37
C TYR A 242 17.72 -21.79 7.91
N PRO A 243 16.81 -21.87 6.92
CA PRO A 243 17.10 -21.11 5.72
C PRO A 243 17.39 -19.71 6.24
N GLU A 244 18.62 -19.23 6.02
CA GLU A 244 18.78 -17.80 5.76
C GLU A 244 17.87 -17.56 4.56
N ALA A 245 16.58 -17.35 4.82
CA ALA A 245 15.67 -16.81 3.83
C ALA A 245 16.36 -15.52 3.43
N PRO A 246 16.67 -15.33 2.13
CA PRO A 246 17.43 -14.19 1.71
C PRO A 246 16.75 -12.98 2.33
N MET A 247 17.53 -12.23 3.11
CA MET A 247 17.23 -10.83 3.30
C MET A 247 16.85 -10.29 1.91
N PRO A 248 15.91 -9.35 1.75
CA PRO A 248 16.06 -8.44 0.62
C PRO A 248 17.49 -7.91 0.75
N GLU A 249 18.39 -8.44 -0.09
CA GLU A 249 19.78 -8.09 -0.07
C GLU A 249 19.82 -6.59 -0.28
N THR A 250 20.10 -5.87 0.81
CA THR A 250 20.99 -4.72 0.70
C THR A 250 22.40 -5.28 0.84
N SER A 251 22.74 -6.22 -0.04
CA SER A 251 24.12 -6.57 -0.29
C SER A 251 24.56 -5.63 -1.40
N ALA A 252 25.42 -4.69 -1.02
CA ALA A 252 26.40 -4.17 -1.95
C ALA A 252 27.34 -5.34 -2.29
N SER A 253 26.91 -6.24 -3.18
CA SER A 253 27.82 -7.13 -3.88
C SER A 253 27.89 -6.67 -5.33
N SER A 254 29.11 -6.33 -5.73
CA SER A 254 29.48 -5.98 -7.10
C SER A 254 29.36 -7.21 -7.99
N GLY A 255 28.15 -7.66 -8.26
CA GLY A 255 27.80 -8.61 -9.31
C GLY A 255 26.71 -7.96 -10.15
N VAL A 256 26.99 -7.74 -11.43
CA VAL A 256 26.01 -7.19 -12.38
C VAL A 256 24.88 -8.20 -12.54
N VAL A 257 23.85 -8.12 -11.69
CA VAL A 257 22.57 -8.78 -11.93
C VAL A 257 21.95 -8.06 -13.11
N THR A 258 21.87 -8.74 -14.25
CA THR A 258 21.29 -8.17 -15.46
C THR A 258 19.81 -7.81 -15.24
N SER A 259 19.33 -6.76 -15.89
CA SER A 259 17.92 -6.36 -15.86
C SER A 259 16.98 -7.50 -16.25
N GLU A 260 17.43 -8.40 -17.14
CA GLU A 260 16.71 -9.59 -17.59
C GLU A 260 16.48 -10.61 -16.47
N THR A 261 17.49 -10.90 -15.64
CA THR A 261 17.35 -11.84 -14.50
C THR A 261 16.37 -11.31 -13.45
N ARG A 262 16.41 -10.01 -13.18
CA ARG A 262 15.48 -9.35 -12.25
C ARG A 262 14.05 -9.39 -12.79
N ALA A 263 13.85 -9.12 -14.08
CA ALA A 263 12.55 -9.21 -14.72
C ALA A 263 11.99 -10.63 -14.69
N SER A 264 12.78 -11.67 -15.00
CA SER A 264 12.34 -13.07 -14.96
C SER A 264 11.90 -13.52 -13.55
N GLN A 265 12.66 -13.18 -12.50
CA GLN A 265 12.26 -13.49 -11.12
C GLN A 265 10.97 -12.77 -10.72
N ILE A 266 10.81 -11.53 -11.17
CA ILE A 266 9.61 -10.75 -10.91
C ILE A 266 8.41 -11.31 -11.70
N LEU A 267 8.62 -11.81 -12.92
CA LEU A 267 7.59 -12.43 -13.74
C LEU A 267 7.18 -13.79 -13.21
N ASP A 268 8.10 -14.62 -12.72
CA ASP A 268 7.75 -15.86 -12.03
C ASP A 268 6.89 -15.54 -10.80
N LYS A 269 7.19 -14.43 -10.12
CA LYS A 269 6.39 -13.94 -8.99
C LYS A 269 5.02 -13.42 -9.45
N LEU A 270 4.94 -12.58 -10.47
CA LEU A 270 3.67 -12.09 -11.02
C LEU A 270 2.84 -13.22 -11.63
N ALA A 271 3.47 -14.21 -12.27
CA ALA A 271 2.82 -15.40 -12.83
C ALA A 271 2.32 -16.35 -11.74
N SER A 272 3.07 -16.48 -10.63
CA SER A 272 2.62 -17.20 -9.44
C SER A 272 1.49 -16.46 -8.70
N LEU A 273 1.39 -15.14 -8.84
CA LEU A 273 0.29 -14.32 -8.30
C LEU A 273 -0.90 -14.29 -9.26
N SER A 274 -0.68 -14.37 -10.58
CA SER A 274 -1.69 -14.31 -11.64
C SER A 274 -2.24 -15.68 -12.01
N THR A 275 -2.37 -16.59 -11.04
CA THR A 275 -3.02 -17.89 -11.30
C THR A 275 -4.55 -17.78 -11.45
N CYS A 276 -5.08 -16.55 -11.37
CA CYS A 276 -6.45 -16.16 -11.65
C CYS A 276 -6.64 -15.85 -13.15
N ARG A 277 -7.88 -15.94 -13.63
CA ARG A 277 -8.20 -15.67 -15.05
C ARG A 277 -8.00 -14.19 -15.34
N SER A 278 -6.84 -13.85 -15.93
CA SER A 278 -6.58 -12.50 -16.46
C SER A 278 -7.65 -12.09 -17.47
N ASP A 279 -8.09 -10.85 -17.38
CA ASP A 279 -9.10 -10.25 -18.24
C ASP A 279 -8.51 -9.18 -19.18
N ILE A 280 -7.19 -8.94 -19.09
CA ILE A 280 -6.44 -8.07 -19.98
C ILE A 280 -4.97 -8.53 -20.12
N VAL A 281 -4.38 -8.22 -21.28
CA VAL A 281 -2.96 -8.39 -21.58
C VAL A 281 -2.34 -7.04 -21.92
N LEU A 282 -1.26 -6.68 -21.24
CA LEU A 282 -0.45 -5.50 -21.52
C LEU A 282 0.68 -5.87 -22.46
N VAL A 283 0.75 -5.24 -23.63
CA VAL A 283 1.82 -5.46 -24.61
C VAL A 283 2.85 -4.36 -24.45
N VAL A 284 4.07 -4.73 -24.07
CA VAL A 284 5.19 -3.80 -23.85
C VAL A 284 6.33 -4.21 -24.78
N GLY A 285 6.54 -3.46 -25.86
CA GLY A 285 7.42 -3.88 -26.95
C GLY A 285 6.94 -5.21 -27.55
N ASN A 286 7.77 -6.26 -27.46
CA ASN A 286 7.43 -7.61 -27.97
C ASN A 286 6.91 -8.56 -26.89
N ALA A 287 6.79 -8.10 -25.64
CA ALA A 287 6.40 -8.92 -24.51
C ALA A 287 4.92 -8.72 -24.15
N LYS A 288 4.28 -9.78 -23.66
CA LYS A 288 2.88 -9.79 -23.20
C LYS A 288 2.82 -10.07 -21.70
N ILE A 289 2.12 -9.22 -20.96
CA ILE A 289 1.95 -9.31 -19.50
C ILE A 289 0.46 -9.48 -19.18
N PRO A 290 0.00 -10.65 -18.74
CA PRO A 290 -1.35 -10.83 -18.24
C PRO A 290 -1.61 -9.98 -16.98
N ALA A 291 -2.77 -9.35 -16.89
CA ALA A 291 -3.16 -8.50 -15.77
C ALA A 291 -4.69 -8.53 -15.53
N HIS A 292 -5.15 -7.71 -14.58
CA HIS A 292 -6.53 -7.62 -14.13
C HIS A 292 -7.00 -6.17 -14.25
N LYS A 293 -8.02 -5.92 -15.08
CA LYS A 293 -8.58 -4.58 -15.36
C LYS A 293 -8.91 -3.85 -14.08
N GLN A 294 -9.63 -4.53 -13.19
CA GLN A 294 -10.06 -3.96 -11.91
C GLN A 294 -8.90 -3.50 -11.03
N PHE A 295 -7.82 -4.29 -10.97
CA PHE A 295 -6.67 -3.96 -10.16
C PHE A 295 -5.92 -2.75 -10.74
N LEU A 296 -5.75 -2.72 -12.06
CA LEU A 296 -5.18 -1.57 -12.75
C LEU A 296 -6.03 -0.31 -12.56
N SER A 297 -7.35 -0.37 -12.81
CA SER A 297 -8.28 0.74 -12.61
C SER A 297 -8.20 1.33 -11.21
N TYR A 298 -8.16 0.46 -10.19
CA TYR A 298 -8.11 0.92 -8.82
C TYR A 298 -6.86 1.77 -8.56
N PHE A 299 -5.69 1.30 -8.99
CA PHE A 299 -4.43 2.01 -8.74
C PHE A 299 -4.20 3.17 -9.71
N SER A 300 -4.90 3.23 -10.84
CA SER A 300 -4.63 4.14 -11.96
C SER A 300 -5.91 4.73 -12.54
N GLU A 301 -6.05 6.05 -12.43
CA GLU A 301 -7.15 6.75 -13.10
C GLU A 301 -7.07 6.64 -14.63
N PHE A 302 -5.86 6.51 -15.15
CA PHE A 302 -5.64 6.30 -16.58
C PHE A 302 -6.29 4.98 -17.04
N PHE A 303 -6.01 3.88 -16.36
CA PHE A 303 -6.61 2.58 -16.69
C PHE A 303 -8.11 2.55 -16.38
N ASP A 304 -8.55 3.19 -15.30
CA ASP A 304 -9.96 3.32 -14.95
C ASP A 304 -10.75 3.99 -16.08
N LYS A 305 -10.32 5.18 -16.51
CA LYS A 305 -10.92 5.90 -17.64
C LYS A 305 -10.83 5.10 -18.94
N MET A 306 -9.70 4.44 -19.19
CA MET A 306 -9.52 3.62 -20.39
C MET A 306 -10.58 2.50 -20.47
N PHE A 307 -10.79 1.76 -19.38
CA PHE A 307 -11.72 0.64 -19.36
C PHE A 307 -13.19 1.06 -19.24
N GLU A 308 -13.48 2.25 -18.69
CA GLU A 308 -14.84 2.81 -18.63
C GLU A 308 -15.25 3.60 -19.91
N SER A 309 -14.30 3.99 -20.76
CA SER A 309 -14.53 4.96 -21.87
C SER A 309 -15.52 4.53 -22.96
N GLY A 310 -15.86 3.24 -23.07
CA GLY A 310 -16.68 2.68 -24.15
C GLY A 310 -16.01 2.68 -25.55
N LEU A 311 -14.74 3.10 -25.62
CA LEU A 311 -13.91 3.14 -26.82
C LEU A 311 -13.41 1.74 -27.21
N LYS A 312 -12.64 1.64 -28.30
CA LYS A 312 -12.14 0.35 -28.81
C LYS A 312 -11.31 -0.37 -27.75
N GLU A 313 -10.48 0.39 -27.06
CA GLU A 313 -9.60 -0.02 -25.96
C GLU A 313 -10.37 -0.59 -24.77
N SER A 314 -11.60 -0.14 -24.54
CA SER A 314 -12.45 -0.65 -23.46
C SER A 314 -13.00 -2.05 -23.77
N ARG A 315 -13.10 -2.40 -25.07
CA ARG A 315 -13.60 -3.69 -25.57
C ARG A 315 -12.49 -4.68 -25.88
N GLU A 316 -11.25 -4.21 -25.94
CA GLU A 316 -10.09 -5.06 -26.17
C GLU A 316 -9.63 -5.71 -24.86
N ASN A 317 -9.09 -6.92 -25.00
CA ASN A 317 -8.45 -7.66 -23.91
C ASN A 317 -6.93 -7.65 -24.05
N GLU A 318 -6.40 -6.82 -24.96
CA GLU A 318 -4.98 -6.63 -25.20
C GLU A 318 -4.74 -5.14 -25.47
N ILE A 319 -3.86 -4.49 -24.71
CA ILE A 319 -3.54 -3.06 -24.87
C ILE A 319 -2.04 -2.86 -25.00
N THR A 320 -1.62 -1.99 -25.94
CA THR A 320 -0.20 -1.68 -26.13
C THR A 320 0.21 -0.50 -25.25
N ILE A 321 1.28 -0.69 -24.48
CA ILE A 321 1.88 0.32 -23.62
C ILE A 321 3.18 0.80 -24.29
N GLU A 322 3.10 1.97 -24.92
CA GLU A 322 4.24 2.58 -25.62
C GLU A 322 5.20 3.27 -24.64
N GLU A 323 6.46 3.48 -25.04
CA GLU A 323 7.46 4.27 -24.29
C GLU A 323 7.70 3.82 -22.83
N VAL A 324 7.44 2.55 -22.52
CA VAL A 324 7.79 1.92 -21.24
C VAL A 324 8.63 0.70 -21.55
N ARG A 325 9.73 0.51 -20.80
CA ARG A 325 10.50 -0.72 -20.92
C ARG A 325 9.80 -1.85 -20.17
N TYR A 326 9.92 -3.06 -20.69
CA TYR A 326 9.28 -4.23 -20.12
C TYR A 326 9.56 -4.39 -18.62
N GLU A 327 10.83 -4.21 -18.23
CA GLU A 327 11.28 -4.37 -16.85
C GLU A 327 10.69 -3.31 -15.92
N GLU A 328 10.52 -2.07 -16.41
CA GLU A 328 9.91 -0.99 -15.65
C GLU A 328 8.42 -1.27 -15.39
N MET A 329 7.71 -1.79 -16.39
CA MET A 329 6.30 -2.15 -16.24
C MET A 329 6.11 -3.30 -15.25
N VAL A 330 6.95 -4.33 -15.36
CA VAL A 330 6.97 -5.47 -14.44
C VAL A 330 7.27 -5.02 -13.00
N GLU A 331 8.17 -4.04 -12.84
CA GLU A 331 8.49 -3.45 -11.54
C GLU A 331 7.30 -2.69 -10.93
N LEU A 332 6.61 -1.87 -11.73
CA LEU A 332 5.38 -1.19 -11.31
C LEU A 332 4.29 -2.17 -10.89
N LEU A 333 4.05 -3.20 -11.72
CA LEU A 333 3.05 -4.23 -11.43
C LEU A 333 3.36 -4.95 -10.12
N SER A 334 4.64 -5.15 -9.80
CA SER A 334 5.04 -5.78 -8.53
C SER A 334 4.78 -4.91 -7.32
N VAL A 335 4.89 -3.58 -7.46
CA VAL A 335 4.55 -2.63 -6.39
C VAL A 335 3.05 -2.64 -6.09
N ILE A 336 2.21 -2.79 -7.12
CA ILE A 336 0.76 -2.71 -6.96
C ILE A 336 0.15 -4.06 -6.59
N TYR A 337 0.53 -5.17 -7.26
CA TYR A 337 -0.03 -6.50 -6.98
C TYR A 337 0.33 -7.00 -5.59
N PRO A 338 -0.45 -7.94 -5.02
CA PRO A 338 -0.18 -8.51 -3.70
C PRO A 338 1.23 -9.10 -3.58
N SER A 339 2.17 -8.27 -3.14
CA SER A 339 3.58 -8.62 -3.09
C SER A 339 4.31 -7.71 -2.11
N ASN A 340 5.33 -8.25 -1.44
CA ASN A 340 6.21 -7.48 -0.55
C ASN A 340 7.27 -6.71 -1.35
N TYR A 341 7.01 -6.36 -2.61
CA TYR A 341 7.97 -5.63 -3.43
C TYR A 341 8.08 -4.19 -2.92
N ALA A 342 9.20 -3.92 -2.26
CA ALA A 342 9.46 -2.63 -1.62
C ALA A 342 9.92 -1.60 -2.65
N ILE A 343 9.42 -0.38 -2.48
CA ILE A 343 10.00 0.80 -3.12
C ILE A 343 11.29 1.12 -2.34
N ASN A 344 12.38 1.39 -3.05
CA ASN A 344 13.72 1.59 -2.49
C ASN A 344 14.56 2.51 -3.39
N GLU A 345 15.80 2.79 -2.98
CA GLU A 345 16.71 3.72 -3.65
C GLU A 345 17.03 3.36 -5.11
N THR A 346 16.90 2.08 -5.49
CA THR A 346 17.23 1.62 -6.85
C THR A 346 16.07 1.74 -7.83
N ASN A 347 14.82 1.69 -7.33
CA ASN A 347 13.64 1.64 -8.18
C ASN A 347 12.74 2.88 -8.08
N ILE A 348 12.89 3.71 -7.04
CA ILE A 348 11.95 4.78 -6.75
C ILE A 348 11.82 5.79 -7.90
N ALA A 349 12.91 6.12 -8.60
CA ALA A 349 12.85 7.02 -9.74
C ALA A 349 11.99 6.47 -10.89
N THR A 350 12.08 5.16 -11.15
CA THR A 350 11.26 4.45 -12.14
C THR A 350 9.80 4.39 -11.70
N ILE A 351 9.55 4.01 -10.44
CA ILE A 351 8.18 3.86 -9.91
C ILE A 351 7.45 5.20 -9.88
N VAL A 352 8.07 6.28 -9.40
CA VAL A 352 7.44 7.61 -9.38
C VAL A 352 7.12 8.07 -10.80
N LYS A 353 8.03 7.88 -11.77
CA LYS A 353 7.81 8.22 -13.18
C LYS A 353 6.59 7.51 -13.76
N LEU A 354 6.48 6.20 -13.53
CA LEU A 354 5.35 5.43 -14.06
C LEU A 354 4.05 5.71 -13.31
N ALA A 355 4.12 5.90 -11.98
CA ALA A 355 2.97 6.27 -11.17
C ALA A 355 2.39 7.62 -11.59
N ASP A 356 3.23 8.61 -11.89
CA ASP A 356 2.81 9.90 -12.46
C ASP A 356 2.18 9.71 -13.83
N ARG A 357 2.87 8.99 -14.73
CA ARG A 357 2.40 8.73 -16.10
C ARG A 357 1.03 8.06 -16.15
N PHE A 358 0.83 7.04 -15.33
CA PHE A 358 -0.44 6.29 -15.28
C PHE A 358 -1.41 6.88 -14.25
N VAL A 359 -1.14 8.06 -13.69
CA VAL A 359 -2.02 8.74 -12.72
C VAL A 359 -2.40 7.79 -11.58
N MET A 360 -1.41 7.43 -10.76
CA MET A 360 -1.51 6.49 -9.64
C MET A 360 -1.26 7.15 -8.28
N PRO A 361 -2.23 7.90 -7.71
CA PRO A 361 -2.02 8.72 -6.52
C PRO A 361 -1.54 7.94 -5.29
N ILE A 362 -2.05 6.72 -5.10
CA ILE A 362 -1.67 5.85 -3.97
C ILE A 362 -0.20 5.45 -4.07
N ILE A 363 0.30 5.21 -5.28
CA ILE A 363 1.69 4.82 -5.50
C ILE A 363 2.60 6.05 -5.39
N LEU A 364 2.15 7.22 -5.84
CA LEU A 364 2.86 8.48 -5.61
C LEU A 364 3.00 8.80 -4.13
N ASP A 365 1.94 8.66 -3.33
CA ASP A 365 2.02 8.85 -1.88
C ASP A 365 2.98 7.85 -1.22
N ARG A 366 2.91 6.56 -1.59
CA ARG A 366 3.87 5.55 -1.12
C ARG A 366 5.31 5.93 -1.44
N CYS A 367 5.58 6.42 -2.65
CA CYS A 367 6.92 6.90 -3.03
C CYS A 367 7.33 8.09 -2.18
N LYS A 368 6.44 9.06 -1.97
CA LYS A 368 6.68 10.24 -1.14
C LYS A 368 7.01 9.85 0.31
N GLN A 369 6.30 8.89 0.89
CA GLN A 369 6.60 8.36 2.22
C GLN A 369 7.97 7.67 2.26
N GLU A 370 8.33 6.90 1.23
CA GLU A 370 9.65 6.28 1.16
C GLU A 370 10.77 7.32 1.03
N LEU A 371 10.60 8.35 0.18
CA LEU A 371 11.53 9.48 0.09
C LEU A 371 11.70 10.19 1.44
N LYS A 372 10.60 10.37 2.19
CA LYS A 372 10.64 11.01 3.50
C LYS A 372 11.39 10.18 4.54
N ASN A 373 11.07 8.89 4.64
CA ASN A 373 11.49 8.05 5.76
C ASN A 373 12.82 7.31 5.52
N SER A 374 13.20 7.08 4.27
CA SER A 374 14.39 6.27 3.96
C SER A 374 15.68 7.03 4.19
N SER A 375 16.58 6.47 5.00
CA SER A 375 17.95 6.97 5.17
C SER A 375 18.90 6.53 4.05
N LYS A 376 18.49 5.54 3.23
CA LYS A 376 19.30 4.99 2.13
C LYS A 376 19.21 5.84 0.87
N ILE A 377 18.07 6.50 0.66
CA ILE A 377 17.86 7.40 -0.48
C ILE A 377 18.64 8.69 -0.22
N LYS A 378 19.48 9.06 -1.19
CA LYS A 378 20.36 10.22 -1.06
C LYS A 378 19.61 11.55 -1.21
N GLY A 379 20.21 12.63 -0.71
CA GLY A 379 19.53 13.91 -0.55
C GLY A 379 19.19 14.60 -1.87
N ALA A 380 20.09 14.58 -2.83
CA ALA A 380 19.89 15.21 -4.12
C ALA A 380 18.82 14.47 -4.94
N LEU A 381 18.81 13.13 -4.88
CA LEU A 381 17.75 12.33 -5.49
C LEU A 381 16.36 12.65 -4.89
N LYS A 382 16.27 12.80 -3.56
CA LYS A 382 15.01 13.21 -2.90
C LYS A 382 14.51 14.56 -3.40
N LEU A 383 15.36 15.58 -3.40
CA LEU A 383 14.99 16.92 -3.85
C LEU A 383 14.63 16.96 -5.33
N TRP A 384 15.39 16.25 -6.17
CA TRP A 384 15.13 16.20 -7.61
C TRP A 384 13.78 15.58 -7.91
N LEU A 385 13.45 14.43 -7.29
CA LEU A 385 12.14 13.80 -7.44
C LEU A 385 11.02 14.68 -6.88
N ALA A 386 11.23 15.27 -5.69
CA ALA A 386 10.23 16.12 -5.06
C ALA A 386 9.89 17.34 -5.93
N GLN A 387 10.87 17.91 -6.62
CA GLN A 387 10.66 18.97 -7.61
C GLN A 387 9.94 18.48 -8.86
N ARG A 388 10.44 17.39 -9.46
CA ARG A 388 9.96 16.91 -10.74
C ARG A 388 8.49 16.48 -10.71
N TYR A 389 8.02 16.02 -9.55
CA TYR A 389 6.66 15.51 -9.32
C TYR A 389 5.86 16.36 -8.33
N ASN A 390 6.33 17.57 -8.01
CA ASN A 390 5.62 18.56 -7.21
C ASN A 390 5.20 18.08 -5.79
N PHE A 391 6.11 17.42 -5.08
CA PHE A 391 5.96 17.07 -3.67
C PHE A 391 6.44 18.22 -2.77
N SER A 392 5.73 19.35 -2.81
CA SER A 392 6.18 20.61 -2.18
C SER A 392 6.45 20.49 -0.68
N ASP A 393 5.62 19.76 0.06
CA ASP A 393 5.81 19.52 1.50
C ASP A 393 7.07 18.71 1.80
N LEU A 394 7.44 17.76 0.93
CA LEU A 394 8.70 17.03 1.05
C LEU A 394 9.89 17.95 0.74
N GLN A 395 9.77 18.85 -0.24
CA GLN A 395 10.80 19.85 -0.54
C GLN A 395 11.02 20.78 0.66
N GLU A 396 9.95 21.35 1.20
CA GLU A 396 10.00 22.25 2.35
C GLU A 396 10.65 21.57 3.56
N GLU A 397 10.21 20.35 3.90
CA GLU A 397 10.78 19.59 5.02
C GLU A 397 12.27 19.29 4.81
N PHE A 398 12.68 18.95 3.59
CA PHE A 398 14.08 18.68 3.29
C PHE A 398 14.93 19.96 3.36
N LEU A 399 14.46 21.06 2.78
CA LEU A 399 15.15 22.34 2.77
C LEU A 399 15.30 22.92 4.19
N LEU A 400 14.33 22.70 5.09
CA LEU A 400 14.46 23.06 6.51
C LEU A 400 15.62 22.31 7.20
N LYS A 401 15.94 21.09 6.75
CA LYS A 401 17.06 20.29 7.28
C LYS A 401 18.39 20.63 6.59
N CYS A 402 18.35 21.12 5.34
CA CYS A 402 19.52 21.54 4.58
C CYS A 402 19.83 23.03 4.83
N ASN A 403 20.44 23.33 5.98
CA ASN A 403 20.65 24.70 6.46
C ASN A 403 22.14 25.09 6.61
N SER A 404 23.07 24.28 6.10
CA SER A 404 24.50 24.57 6.16
C SER A 404 25.18 24.41 4.80
N ILE A 405 26.28 25.16 4.60
CA ILE A 405 27.14 25.01 3.41
C ILE A 405 27.69 23.58 3.30
N GLU A 406 27.90 22.90 4.43
CA GLU A 406 28.40 21.53 4.44
C GLU A 406 27.37 20.53 3.90
N ASP A 407 26.08 20.74 4.16
CA ASP A 407 25.02 19.91 3.60
C ASP A 407 24.89 20.13 2.09
N VAL A 408 25.06 21.37 1.61
CA VAL A 408 25.08 21.66 0.18
C VAL A 408 26.27 21.01 -0.52
N LYS A 409 27.44 20.93 0.13
CA LYS A 409 28.58 20.19 -0.43
C LYS A 409 28.27 18.69 -0.56
N LYS A 410 27.65 18.07 0.45
CA LYS A 410 27.22 16.67 0.37
C LYS A 410 26.26 16.45 -0.80
N LEU A 411 25.30 17.35 -0.98
CA LEU A 411 24.38 17.29 -2.13
C LEU A 411 25.12 17.41 -3.46
N LYS A 412 26.09 18.33 -3.55
CA LYS A 412 26.89 18.56 -4.77
C LYS A 412 27.65 17.31 -5.23
N ASP A 413 28.04 16.44 -4.30
CA ASP A 413 28.77 15.21 -4.61
C ASP A 413 27.85 14.11 -5.20
N GLU A 414 26.54 14.30 -5.16
CA GLU A 414 25.55 13.39 -5.74
C GLU A 414 25.23 13.74 -7.21
N PRO A 415 25.04 12.73 -8.09
CA PRO A 415 24.86 12.97 -9.53
C PRO A 415 23.59 13.76 -9.86
N GLU A 416 22.54 13.62 -9.07
CA GLU A 416 21.25 14.31 -9.28
C GLU A 416 21.33 15.82 -9.04
N PHE A 417 22.35 16.32 -8.33
CA PHE A 417 22.55 17.77 -8.15
C PHE A 417 22.77 18.50 -9.48
N ALA A 418 23.35 17.81 -10.47
CA ALA A 418 23.52 18.35 -11.81
C ALA A 418 22.16 18.58 -12.54
N LEU A 419 21.09 17.91 -12.08
CA LEU A 419 19.76 18.00 -12.66
C LEU A 419 18.88 19.09 -12.01
N PHE A 420 19.36 19.76 -10.96
CA PHE A 420 18.64 20.87 -10.33
C PHE A 420 18.60 22.08 -11.27
N ASP A 421 17.38 22.57 -11.51
CA ASP A 421 17.16 23.83 -12.22
C ASP A 421 17.55 25.05 -11.36
N ASP A 422 17.51 26.22 -11.98
CA ASP A 422 17.87 27.48 -11.33
C ASP A 422 16.97 27.77 -10.11
N HIS A 423 15.69 27.37 -10.17
CA HIS A 423 14.75 27.58 -9.08
C HIS A 423 15.13 26.78 -7.84
N MET A 424 15.45 25.48 -7.98
CA MET A 424 15.89 24.63 -6.88
C MET A 424 17.21 25.10 -6.29
N ARG A 425 18.15 25.53 -7.13
CA ARG A 425 19.43 26.09 -6.66
C ARG A 425 19.21 27.38 -5.86
N ALA A 426 18.28 28.23 -6.27
CA ALA A 426 17.88 29.41 -5.52
C ALA A 426 17.23 29.03 -4.17
N LEU A 427 16.33 28.04 -4.14
CA LEU A 427 15.71 27.56 -2.90
C LEU A 427 16.73 27.00 -1.90
N ILE A 428 17.75 26.27 -2.38
CA ILE A 428 18.84 25.77 -1.54
C ILE A 428 19.69 26.93 -0.99
N LEU A 429 19.94 27.96 -1.79
CA LEU A 429 20.65 29.15 -1.30
C LEU A 429 19.84 29.85 -0.21
N GLU A 430 18.55 30.08 -0.44
CA GLU A 430 17.65 30.70 0.54
C GLU A 430 17.56 29.88 1.83
N SER A 431 17.62 28.54 1.75
CA SER A 431 17.53 27.68 2.94
C SER A 431 18.77 27.74 3.83
N ILE A 432 19.96 27.96 3.29
CA ILE A 432 21.21 28.07 4.06
C ILE A 432 21.53 29.49 4.54
N THR A 433 20.80 30.49 4.04
CA THR A 433 20.93 31.91 4.45
C THR A 433 19.88 32.36 5.46
N ARG A 434 18.92 31.48 5.80
CA ARG A 434 17.99 31.65 6.93
C ARG A 434 18.73 31.50 8.26
#